data_AF-A0A7Y5KEX7-F1
#
_entry.id   AF-A0A7Y5KEX7-F1
#
_cell.length_a   1.000
_cell.length_b   1.000
_cell.length_c   1.000
_cell.angle_alpha   90.00
_cell.angle_beta   90.00
_cell.angle_gamma   90.00
#
_symmetry.space_group_name_H-M   'P 1'
#
loop_
_entity.id
_entity.type
_entity.pdbx_description
1 polymer ?
#
loop_
_entity_poly.entity_id
_entity_poly.type
_entity_poly.pdbx_seq_one_letter_code
_entity_poly.pdbx_strand_id
1 'polypeptide(L)' 'DQTKLFRLLDPSRIGVSLTEEFQLVPEQSTSAIVVHHPSAKYFNV' A
#
# COMPACT_ATOMS: atom_id res chain seq x y z
N ASP A 1 5.91 -2.90 5.36
CA ASP A 1 5.19 -1.60 5.42
C ASP A 1 3.68 -1.65 5.20
N GLN A 2 3.12 -2.72 4.62
CA GLN A 2 1.69 -2.76 4.27
C GLN A 2 0.73 -2.49 5.43
N THR A 3 0.99 -3.01 6.63
CA THR A 3 0.14 -2.75 7.81
C THR A 3 -0.01 -1.27 8.14
N LYS A 4 1.07 -0.47 7.96
CA LYS A 4 1.04 0.97 8.22
C LYS A 4 0.16 1.68 7.19
N LEU A 5 0.33 1.35 5.91
CA LEU A 5 -0.49 1.88 4.81
C LEU A 5 -1.95 1.51 4.97
N PHE A 6 -2.23 0.24 5.31
CA PHE A 6 -3.58 -0.26 5.52
C PHE A 6 -4.29 0.47 6.67
N ARG A 7 -3.59 0.69 7.79
CA ARG A 7 -4.13 1.47 8.93
C ARG A 7 -4.39 2.93 8.58
N LEU A 8 -3.54 3.53 7.74
CA LEU A 8 -3.65 4.95 7.38
C LEU A 8 -4.80 5.21 6.40
N LEU A 9 -4.96 4.33 5.40
CA LEU A 9 -5.90 4.53 4.29
C LEU A 9 -7.28 3.94 4.54
N ASP A 10 -7.39 2.95 5.43
CA ASP A 10 -8.57 2.12 5.63
C ASP A 10 -9.19 1.59 4.32
N PRO A 11 -8.48 0.71 3.59
CA PRO A 11 -8.95 0.15 2.31
C PRO A 11 -10.20 -0.73 2.45
N SER A 12 -10.59 -1.11 3.67
CA SER A 12 -11.80 -1.89 3.92
C SER A 12 -13.06 -1.19 3.39
N ARG A 13 -13.04 0.15 3.35
CA ARG A 13 -14.09 1.01 2.79
C ARG A 13 -14.36 0.79 1.31
N ILE A 14 -13.39 0.22 0.59
CA ILE A 14 -13.49 -0.13 -0.83
C ILE A 14 -13.43 -1.65 -1.06
N GLY A 15 -13.62 -2.44 0.00
CA GLY A 15 -13.66 -3.90 -0.07
C GLY A 15 -12.29 -4.59 -0.18
N VAL A 16 -11.20 -3.87 0.14
CA VAL A 16 -9.85 -4.45 0.15
C VAL A 16 -9.46 -4.84 1.59
N SER A 17 -8.94 -6.06 1.77
CA SER A 17 -8.45 -6.57 3.06
C SER A 17 -6.97 -6.94 3.00
N LEU A 18 -6.38 -7.17 4.18
CA LEU A 18 -4.98 -7.57 4.36
C LEU A 18 -4.93 -8.92 5.08
N THR A 19 -4.22 -9.90 4.52
CA THR A 19 -4.01 -11.21 5.16
C THR A 19 -2.99 -11.14 6.31
N GLU A 20 -2.85 -12.24 7.06
CA GLU A 20 -1.82 -12.36 8.10
C GLU A 20 -0.39 -12.28 7.52
N GLU A 21 -0.22 -12.73 6.28
CA GLU A 21 1.02 -12.66 5.50
C GLU A 21 1.21 -11.31 4.78
N PHE A 22 0.39 -10.32 5.11
CA PHE A 22 0.44 -8.96 4.55
C PHE A 22 0.13 -8.85 3.05
N GLN A 23 -0.61 -9.81 2.50
CA GLN A 23 -1.07 -9.77 1.11
C GLN A 23 -2.38 -8.99 1.03
N LEU A 24 -2.58 -8.27 -0.08
CA LEU A 24 -3.84 -7.58 -0.35
C LEU A 24 -4.85 -8.55 -0.97
N VAL A 25 -6.10 -8.46 -0.56
CA VAL A 25 -7.21 -9.21 -1.15
C VAL A 25 -8.27 -8.21 -1.62
N PRO A 26 -8.71 -8.27 -2.90
CA PRO A 26 -8.28 -9.19 -3.96
C PRO A 26 -6.80 -9.05 -4.36
N GLU A 27 -6.21 -10.12 -4.89
CA GLU A 27 -4.78 -10.14 -5.29
C GLU A 27 -4.46 -9.09 -6.37
N GLN A 28 -5.44 -8.72 -7.19
CA GLN A 28 -5.33 -7.64 -8.19
C GLN A 28 -5.37 -6.21 -7.58
N SER A 29 -5.15 -6.07 -6.28
CA SER A 29 -5.06 -4.78 -5.60
C SER A 29 -3.62 -4.26 -5.59
N THR A 30 -3.45 -2.94 -5.58
CA THR A 30 -2.12 -2.30 -5.49
C THR A 30 -2.14 -1.17 -4.48
N SER A 31 -1.19 -1.17 -3.56
CA SER A 31 -0.88 -0.02 -2.69
C SER A 31 0.28 0.78 -3.28
N ALA A 32 0.23 2.10 -3.22
CA ALA A 32 1.31 2.97 -3.65
C ALA A 32 1.47 4.17 -2.72
N ILE A 33 2.69 4.73 -2.69
CA ILE A 33 2.99 6.00 -2.03
C ILE A 33 3.32 7.00 -3.12
N VAL A 34 2.75 8.21 -3.02
CA VAL A 34 3.02 9.31 -3.96
C VAL A 34 3.91 10.33 -3.26
N VAL A 35 5.07 10.63 -3.86
CA VAL A 35 6.02 11.62 -3.35
C VAL A 35 6.16 12.74 -4.37
N HIS A 36 5.87 13.98 -3.96
CA HIS A 36 5.79 15.12 -4.88
C HIS A 36 7.13 15.82 -5.14
N HIS A 37 8.18 15.44 -4.41
CA HIS A 37 9.47 16.12 -4.49
C HIS A 37 10.09 15.95 -5.90
N PRO A 38 10.56 17.03 -6.57
CA PRO A 38 11.02 16.96 -7.97
C PRO A 38 12.24 16.06 -8.18
N SER A 39 13.05 15.88 -7.14
CA SER A 39 14.22 14.99 -7.16
C SER A 39 13.92 13.57 -6.68
N ALA A 40 12.66 13.21 -6.40
CA ALA A 40 12.30 11.87 -5.94
C ALA A 40 12.61 10.83 -7.04
N LYS A 41 13.32 9.76 -6.67
CA LYS A 41 13.71 8.66 -7.56
C LYS A 41 13.66 7.33 -6.81
N TYR A 42 13.48 6.24 -7.53
CA TYR A 42 13.65 4.90 -6.99
C TYR A 42 15.14 4.60 -6.81
N PHE A 43 15.48 3.94 -5.71
CA PHE A 43 16.82 3.44 -5.42
C PHE A 43 16.69 1.95 -5.08
N ASN A 44 17.67 1.15 -5.49
CA ASN A 44 17.78 -0.22 -4.97
C ASN A 44 18.45 -0.16 -3.60
N VAL A 45 17.90 -0.92 -2.65
CA VAL A 45 18.43 -1.11 -1.30
C VAL A 45 18.94 -2.54 -1.19
#